data_AF-A0A418ND55-F1
#
_entry.id   AF-A0A418ND55-F1
#
_cell.length_a   1.000
_cell.length_b   1.000
_cell.length_c   1.000
_cell.angle_alpha   90.00
_cell.angle_beta   90.00
_cell.angle_gamma   90.00
#
_symmetry.space_group_name_H-M   'P 1'
#
loop_
_entity.id
_entity.type
_entity.pdbx_description
1 polymer ?
#
loop_
_entity_poly.entity_id
_entity_poly.type
_entity_poly.pdbx_seq_one_letter_code
_entity_poly.pdbx_strand_id
1 'polypeptide(L)' 'MSNPTIELRRKNRTFNSTWLKTYKGFEDCSEEEAKKIVEQLRELADIVCRHVQRTEHERTDQKGF' A
#
# COMPACT_ATOMS: atom_id res chain seq x y z
N MET A 1 7.28 -26.05 -8.79
CA MET A 1 6.85 -26.74 -7.55
C MET A 1 5.85 -25.84 -6.84
N SER A 2 4.55 -26.05 -7.10
CA SER A 2 3.48 -25.24 -6.52
C SER A 2 3.12 -25.80 -5.14
N ASN A 3 3.14 -24.95 -4.10
CA ASN A 3 2.79 -25.38 -2.75
C ASN A 3 1.30 -25.78 -2.67
N PRO A 4 0.97 -27.05 -2.39
CA PRO A 4 -0.41 -27.56 -2.43
C PRO A 4 -1.32 -26.91 -1.38
N THR A 5 -0.74 -26.27 -0.36
CA THR A 5 -1.46 -25.55 0.71
C THR A 5 -2.22 -24.33 0.21
N ILE A 6 -1.78 -23.70 -0.89
CA ILE A 6 -2.38 -22.46 -1.41
C ILE A 6 -3.60 -22.76 -2.29
N GLU A 7 -3.61 -23.89 -2.99
CA GLU A 7 -4.66 -24.23 -3.96
C GLU A 7 -5.93 -24.80 -3.32
N LEU A 8 -5.81 -25.55 -2.23
CA LEU A 8 -6.97 -26.21 -1.60
C LEU A 8 -7.95 -25.23 -0.92
N ARG A 9 -7.53 -23.99 -0.65
CA ARG A 9 -8.31 -23.04 0.16
C ARG A 9 -9.06 -21.95 -0.64
N ARG A 10 -9.07 -22.04 -1.97
CA ARG A 10 -9.66 -20.98 -2.84
C ARG A 10 -11.18 -21.03 -3.01
N LYS A 11 -11.86 -22.14 -2.67
CA LYS A 11 -13.25 -22.34 -3.14
C LYS A 11 -14.37 -21.68 -2.31
N ASN A 12 -14.15 -21.23 -1.07
CA ASN A 12 -15.21 -20.63 -0.22
C ASN A 12 -14.67 -19.75 0.92
N ARG A 13 -13.65 -18.91 0.68
CA ARG A 13 -13.10 -18.04 1.74
C ARG A 13 -13.56 -16.61 1.57
N THR A 14 -14.43 -16.17 2.47
CA THR A 14 -14.68 -14.75 2.72
C THR A 14 -13.40 -14.14 3.28
N PHE A 15 -12.73 -13.31 2.49
CA PHE A 15 -11.56 -12.55 2.91
C PHE A 15 -12.03 -11.42 3.85
N ASN A 16 -12.28 -11.76 5.12
CA ASN A 16 -12.71 -10.82 6.15
C ASN A 16 -11.61 -10.59 7.20
N SER A 17 -11.82 -9.62 8.09
CA SER A 17 -10.85 -9.28 9.14
C SER A 17 -10.51 -10.48 10.03
N THR A 18 -11.49 -11.32 10.35
CA THR A 18 -11.30 -12.56 11.11
C THR A 18 -10.36 -13.53 10.40
N TRP A 19 -10.46 -13.65 9.08
CA TRP A 19 -9.58 -14.47 8.26
C TRP A 19 -8.15 -13.92 8.19
N LEU A 20 -7.99 -12.60 8.04
CA LEU A 20 -6.68 -11.95 8.00
C LEU A 20 -5.90 -12.14 9.31
N LYS A 21 -6.57 -12.07 10.46
CA LYS A 21 -5.98 -12.34 11.79
C LYS A 21 -5.42 -13.75 11.96
N THR A 22 -5.74 -14.70 11.07
CA THR A 22 -5.17 -16.06 11.12
C THR A 22 -3.78 -16.18 10.48
N TYR A 23 -3.29 -15.13 9.82
CA TYR A 23 -1.97 -15.13 9.17
C TYR A 23 -0.86 -14.77 10.15
N LYS A 24 0.19 -15.60 10.18
CA LYS A 24 1.41 -15.31 10.93
C LYS A 24 2.10 -14.10 10.30
N GLY A 25 2.15 -12.98 11.02
CA GLY A 25 2.59 -11.67 10.52
C GLY A 25 1.47 -10.64 10.37
N PHE A 26 0.20 -11.03 10.56
CA PHE A 26 -0.89 -10.08 10.83
C PHE A 26 -0.89 -9.81 12.34
N GLU A 27 0.10 -9.02 12.77
CA GLU A 27 0.24 -8.59 14.15
C GLU A 27 -0.88 -7.59 14.50
N ASP A 28 -1.33 -7.61 15.76
CA ASP A 28 -2.30 -6.62 16.24
C ASP A 28 -1.64 -5.23 16.18
N CYS A 29 -1.92 -4.50 15.11
CA CYS A 29 -1.59 -3.09 14.99
C CYS A 29 -2.61 -2.30 15.82
N SER A 30 -2.15 -1.51 16.79
CA SER A 30 -3.05 -0.61 17.52
C SER A 30 -3.67 0.40 16.55
N GLU A 31 -4.86 0.93 16.89
CA GLU A 31 -5.53 1.92 16.05
C GLU A 31 -4.65 3.18 15.90
N GLU A 32 -3.91 3.52 16.95
CA GLU A 32 -2.96 4.63 16.99
C GLU A 32 -1.77 4.41 16.05
N GLU A 33 -1.19 3.20 16.04
CA GLU A 33 -0.11 2.85 15.11
C GLU A 33 -0.62 2.83 13.66
N ALA A 34 -1.81 2.29 13.42
CA ALA A 34 -2.42 2.28 12.10
C ALA A 34 -2.65 3.71 11.59
N LYS A 35 -3.15 4.62 12.45
CA LYS A 35 -3.32 6.05 12.13
C LYS A 35 -2.00 6.71 11.75
N LYS A 36 -0.94 6.48 12.54
CA LYS A 36 0.41 7.02 12.25
C LYS A 36 0.95 6.51 10.92
N ILE A 37 0.80 5.23 10.62
CA ILE A 37 1.23 4.64 9.35
C ILE A 37 0.49 5.28 8.17
N VAL A 38 -0.84 5.45 8.29
CA VAL A 38 -1.64 6.11 7.25
C VAL A 38 -1.23 7.55 7.04
N GLU A 39 -0.91 8.29 8.11
CA GLU A 39 -0.45 9.67 8.04
C GLU A 39 0.90 9.79 7.32
N GLN A 40 1.87 8.94 7.69
CA GLN A 40 3.17 8.89 7.02
C GLN A 40 3.06 8.56 5.53
N LEU A 41 2.16 7.64 5.16
CA LEU A 41 1.92 7.29 3.76
C LEU A 41 1.29 8.46 2.97
N ARG A 42 0.42 9.25 3.60
CA ARG A 42 -0.16 10.45 2.98
C ARG A 42 0.91 11.52 2.74
N GLU A 43 1.75 11.78 3.74
CA GLU A 43 2.86 12.73 3.60
C GLU A 43 3.82 12.33 2.48
N LEU A 44 4.17 11.04 2.41
CA LEU A 44 5.01 10.51 1.34
C LEU A 44 4.34 10.69 -0.03
N ALA A 45 3.06 10.36 -0.15
CA ALA A 45 2.31 10.53 -1.39
C ALA A 45 2.31 12.01 -1.83
N ASP A 46 2.08 12.95 -0.92
CA ASP A 46 2.10 14.38 -1.22
C ASP A 46 3.49 14.88 -1.66
N ILE A 47 4.56 14.37 -1.06
CA ILE A 47 5.94 14.68 -1.47
C ILE A 47 6.18 14.17 -2.89
N VAL A 48 5.86 12.91 -3.16
CA VAL A 48 6.07 12.28 -4.48
C VAL A 48 5.24 12.98 -5.55
N CYS A 49 3.96 13.24 -5.29
CA CYS A 49 3.08 13.95 -6.22
C CYS A 49 3.61 15.34 -6.55
N ARG A 50 4.01 16.13 -5.53
CA ARG A 50 4.61 17.45 -5.75
C ARG A 50 5.92 17.38 -6.51
N HIS A 51 6.76 16.39 -6.24
CA HIS A 51 8.01 16.19 -6.97
C HIS A 51 7.75 15.91 -8.45
N VAL A 52 6.86 14.96 -8.75
CA VAL A 52 6.47 14.62 -10.13
C VAL A 52 5.89 15.85 -10.84
N GLN A 53 4.94 16.55 -10.21
CA GLN A 53 4.33 17.75 -10.80
C GLN A 53 5.36 18.86 -11.10
N ARG A 54 6.33 19.07 -10.20
CA ARG A 54 7.43 20.04 -10.44
C ARG A 54 8.33 19.60 -11.59
N THR A 55 8.73 18.33 -11.64
CA THR A 55 9.57 17.82 -12.73
C THR A 55 8.88 17.87 -14.09
N GLU A 56 7.56 17.72 -14.14
CA GLU A 56 6.79 17.89 -15.38
C GLU A 56 6.70 19.37 -15.80
N HIS A 57 6.57 20.30 -14.85
CA HIS A 57 6.55 21.74 -15.13
C HIS A 57 7.90 22.24 -15.67
N GLU A 58 9.00 21.83 -15.03
CA GLU A 58 10.37 22.19 -15.46
C GLU A 58 10.72 21.61 -16.85
N ARG A 59 10.14 20.46 -17.23
CA ARG A 59 10.28 19.89 -18.58
C ARG A 59 9.51 20.64 -19.65
N THR A 60 8.36 21.22 -19.33
CA THR A 60 7.61 22.05 -20.27
C THR A 60 8.30 23.38 -20.54
N ASP A 61 8.99 23.94 -19.55
CA ASP A 61 9.75 25.19 -19.70
C ASP A 61 11.03 25.03 -20.55
N GLN A 62 11.65 23.84 -20.54
CA GLN A 62 12.83 23.55 -21.37
C GLN A 62 12.54 23.19 -22.84
N LYS A 63 11.27 22.92 -23.20
CA LYS A 63 10.88 22.68 -24.60
C LYS A 63 10.46 23.94 -25.35
N GLY A 64 10.51 25.09 -24.69
CA GLY A 64 10.05 26.37 -25.20
C GLY A 64 11.14 27.41 -25.37
N PHE A 65 12.34 27.07 -25.84
CA PHE A 65 13.33 28.00 -26.43
C PHE A 65 14.21 27.28 -27.44
#